data_AF-A0A955J3F6-F1
#
_entry.id   AF-A0A955J3F6-F1
#
_cell.length_a   1.000
_cell.length_b   1.000
_cell.length_c   1.000
_cell.angle_alpha   90.00
_cell.angle_beta   90.00
_cell.angle_gamma   90.00
#
_symmetry.space_group_name_H-M   'P 1'
#
loop_
_entity.id
_entity.type
_entity.pdbx_description
1 polymer ?
#
loop_
_entity_poly.entity_id
_entity_poly.type
_entity_poly.pdbx_seq_one_letter_code
_entity_poly.pdbx_strand_id
1 'polypeptide(L)'
;MTRLTEQDGRTALRTHVEQKASEARLRNGLYIDAEQIIRMLDDRAVVRYPVGIRFEAEPLEPGEFAWPMPLGDHPAAGFCLFIHPWFESQPQVWPLLIAYHIPTINYGDIASHQDAELYGATLLGMSPDEYYQAICELVDSLPAASA
;
A
#
# COMPACT_ATOMS: atom_id res chain seq x y z
N MET A 1 -26.63 -2.47 -26.40
CA MET A 1 -25.87 -2.93 -25.21
C MET A 1 -24.41 -2.63 -25.46
N THR A 2 -23.86 -1.60 -24.83
CA THR A 2 -22.42 -1.31 -24.90
C THR A 2 -21.69 -2.37 -24.07
N ARG A 3 -20.79 -3.12 -24.69
CA ARG A 3 -20.00 -4.15 -24.01
C ARG A 3 -18.81 -3.45 -23.34
N LEU A 4 -18.75 -3.52 -22.01
CA LEU A 4 -17.61 -2.99 -21.26
C LEU A 4 -16.32 -3.70 -21.70
N THR A 5 -15.27 -2.92 -21.91
CA THR A 5 -13.93 -3.38 -22.28
C THR A 5 -13.03 -3.49 -21.04
N GLU A 6 -11.91 -4.20 -21.16
CA GLU A 6 -10.87 -4.24 -20.13
C GLU A 6 -10.34 -2.83 -19.80
N GLN A 7 -10.21 -1.97 -20.81
CA GLN A 7 -9.80 -0.58 -20.65
C GLN A 7 -10.80 0.25 -19.83
N ASP A 8 -12.10 0.00 -20.02
CA ASP A 8 -13.14 0.64 -19.19
C ASP A 8 -13.02 0.18 -17.73
N GLY A 9 -12.72 -1.11 -17.52
CA GLY A 9 -12.48 -1.68 -16.20
C GLY A 9 -11.28 -1.05 -15.49
N ARG A 10 -10.13 -0.94 -16.18
CA ARG A 10 -8.93 -0.29 -15.65
C ARG A 10 -9.16 1.18 -15.31
N THR A 11 -9.87 1.90 -16.18
CA THR A 11 -10.21 3.31 -15.93
C THR A 11 -11.11 3.46 -14.71
N ALA A 12 -12.13 2.61 -14.58
CA ALA A 12 -13.03 2.63 -13.44
C ALA A 12 -12.31 2.31 -12.13
N LEU A 13 -11.40 1.33 -12.12
CA LEU A 13 -10.60 1.01 -10.95
C LEU A 13 -9.71 2.18 -10.54
N ARG A 14 -8.98 2.78 -11.50
CA ARG A 14 -8.10 3.91 -11.23
C ARG A 14 -8.85 5.09 -10.60
N THR A 15 -10.00 5.47 -11.15
CA THR A 15 -10.86 6.53 -10.58
C THR A 15 -11.35 6.15 -9.19
N HIS A 16 -11.73 4.89 -8.97
CA HIS A 16 -12.17 4.43 -7.66
C HIS A 16 -11.06 4.47 -6.60
N VAL A 17 -9.86 4.04 -6.97
CA VAL A 17 -8.66 4.04 -6.11
C VAL A 17 -8.33 5.47 -5.66
N GLU A 18 -8.29 6.43 -6.58
CA GLU A 18 -8.03 7.84 -6.28
C GLU A 18 -9.11 8.42 -5.35
N GLN A 19 -10.39 8.16 -5.64
CA GLN A 19 -11.50 8.61 -4.80
C GLN A 19 -11.37 8.06 -3.37
N LYS A 20 -11.06 6.77 -3.22
CA LYS A 20 -10.90 6.13 -1.90
C LYS A 20 -9.70 6.67 -1.13
N ALA A 21 -8.58 6.91 -1.79
CA ALA A 21 -7.42 7.54 -1.17
C ALA A 21 -7.74 8.97 -0.69
N SER A 22 -8.45 9.75 -1.51
CA SER A 22 -8.87 11.12 -1.16
C SER A 22 -9.82 11.14 0.04
N GLU A 23 -10.83 10.26 0.05
CA GLU A 23 -11.74 10.08 1.19
C GLU A 23 -10.99 9.69 2.47
N ALA A 24 -10.06 8.73 2.36
CA ALA A 24 -9.24 8.28 3.48
C ALA A 24 -8.37 9.42 4.04
N ARG A 25 -7.74 10.21 3.18
CA ARG A 25 -6.94 11.38 3.57
C ARG A 25 -7.78 12.43 4.29
N LEU A 26 -8.93 12.81 3.72
CA LEU A 26 -9.81 13.82 4.33
C LEU A 26 -10.35 13.37 5.70
N ARG A 27 -10.59 12.07 5.87
CA ARG A 27 -11.06 11.49 7.13
C ARG A 27 -9.98 11.44 8.22
N ASN A 28 -8.75 11.08 7.85
CA ASN A 28 -7.68 10.77 8.80
C ASN A 28 -6.71 11.95 9.02
N GLY A 29 -6.89 13.06 8.29
CA GLY A 29 -6.07 14.25 8.38
C GLY A 29 -5.08 14.37 7.22
N LEU A 30 -4.66 15.60 6.95
CA LEU A 30 -3.74 15.91 5.84
C LEU A 30 -2.29 15.47 6.12
N TYR A 31 -1.97 15.19 7.38
CA TYR A 31 -0.69 14.65 7.80
C TYR A 31 -0.92 13.26 8.39
N ILE A 32 -0.40 12.23 7.72
CA ILE A 32 -0.53 10.83 8.10
C ILE A 32 0.86 10.36 8.50
N ASP A 33 1.08 10.22 9.79
CA ASP A 33 2.31 9.67 10.36
C ASP A 33 2.20 8.16 10.60
N ALA A 34 3.24 7.59 11.22
CA ALA A 34 3.31 6.17 11.57
C ALA A 34 2.13 5.70 12.42
N GLU A 35 1.75 6.48 13.44
CA GLU A 35 0.65 6.10 14.32
C GLU A 35 -0.69 6.13 13.58
N GLN A 36 -0.90 7.17 12.76
CA GLN A 36 -2.13 7.34 12.00
C GLN A 36 -2.27 6.27 10.91
N ILE A 37 -1.20 5.94 10.16
CA ILE A 37 -1.28 4.90 9.13
C ILE A 37 -1.53 3.51 9.74
N ILE A 38 -0.97 3.22 10.91
CA ILE A 38 -1.24 1.96 11.63
C ILE A 38 -2.70 1.89 12.05
N ARG A 39 -3.27 2.97 12.63
CA ARG A 39 -4.70 3.00 12.99
C ARG A 39 -5.61 2.81 11.78
N MET A 40 -5.20 3.30 10.62
CA MET A 40 -5.96 3.14 9.38
C MET A 40 -6.03 1.69 8.91
N LEU A 41 -5.11 0.81 9.32
CA LEU A 41 -5.14 -0.63 9.00
C LEU A 41 -6.26 -1.40 9.73
N ASP A 42 -6.92 -0.76 10.71
CA ASP A 42 -8.13 -1.28 11.35
C ASP A 42 -9.42 -0.64 10.80
N ASP A 43 -9.33 0.43 10.00
CA ASP A 43 -10.49 1.11 9.42
C ASP A 43 -10.93 0.45 8.11
N ARG A 44 -12.11 -0.18 8.12
CA ARG A 44 -12.71 -0.83 6.95
C ARG A 44 -13.06 0.12 5.81
N ALA A 45 -13.10 1.43 6.07
CA ALA A 45 -13.24 2.43 5.01
C ALA A 45 -11.93 2.65 4.23
N VAL A 46 -10.78 2.24 4.80
CA VAL A 46 -9.45 2.38 4.20
C VAL A 46 -8.94 1.04 3.69
N VAL A 47 -8.92 0.02 4.55
CA VAL A 47 -8.52 -1.35 4.18
C VAL A 47 -9.72 -2.29 4.20
N ARG A 48 -9.94 -3.03 3.11
CA ARG A 48 -11.09 -3.93 2.96
C ARG A 48 -11.02 -5.12 3.91
N TYR A 49 -9.81 -5.55 4.26
CA TYR A 49 -9.51 -6.69 5.12
C TYR A 49 -8.62 -6.26 6.29
N PRO A 50 -8.66 -6.92 7.46
CA PRO A 50 -7.77 -6.59 8.58
C PRO A 50 -6.31 -6.76 8.17
N VAL A 51 -5.44 -5.86 8.62
CA VAL A 51 -4.01 -5.92 8.32
C VAL A 51 -3.21 -5.74 9.60
N GLY A 52 -2.38 -6.73 9.93
CA GLY A 52 -1.30 -6.57 10.91
C GLY A 52 0.01 -6.22 10.20
N ILE A 53 0.97 -5.64 10.93
CA ILE A 53 2.33 -5.40 10.42
C ILE A 53 3.36 -6.23 11.18
N ARG A 54 4.42 -6.66 10.49
CA ARG A 54 5.61 -7.28 11.09
C ARG A 54 6.86 -6.79 10.39
N PHE A 55 7.93 -6.55 11.16
CA PHE A 55 9.25 -6.20 10.63
C PHE A 55 10.11 -7.45 10.52
N GLU A 56 9.91 -8.25 9.46
CA GLU A 56 10.61 -9.51 9.24
C GLU A 56 10.91 -9.66 7.74
N ALA A 57 12.12 -10.09 7.39
CA ALA A 57 12.57 -10.24 6.01
C ALA A 57 12.35 -11.67 5.45
N GLU A 58 12.09 -12.66 6.29
CA GLU A 58 11.96 -14.07 5.86
C GLU A 58 10.91 -14.27 4.75
N PRO A 59 9.75 -13.59 4.75
CA PRO A 59 8.76 -13.74 3.68
C PRO A 59 9.02 -12.87 2.44
N LEU A 60 10.08 -12.06 2.43
CA LEU A 60 10.37 -11.11 1.36
C LEU A 60 11.36 -11.71 0.36
N GLU A 61 11.08 -11.53 -0.92
CA GLU A 61 12.01 -11.88 -1.99
C GLU A 61 13.08 -10.79 -2.18
N PRO A 62 14.23 -11.11 -2.80
CA PRO A 62 15.26 -10.12 -3.10
C PRO A 62 14.70 -8.92 -3.89
N GLY A 63 14.85 -7.73 -3.32
CA GLY A 63 14.35 -6.47 -3.89
C GLY A 63 12.96 -6.05 -3.39
N GLU A 64 12.28 -6.88 -2.61
CA GLU A 64 11.03 -6.49 -1.95
C GLU A 64 11.31 -5.72 -0.66
N PHE A 65 10.64 -4.58 -0.50
CA PHE A 65 10.66 -3.82 0.74
C PHE A 65 9.54 -4.21 1.71
N ALA A 66 8.44 -4.77 1.16
CA ALA A 66 7.31 -5.27 1.92
C ALA A 66 6.42 -6.20 1.08
N TRP A 67 5.68 -7.07 1.76
CA TRP A 67 4.77 -8.05 1.17
C TRP A 67 3.51 -8.25 2.05
N PRO A 68 2.29 -8.03 1.52
CA PRO A 68 1.05 -8.33 2.22
C PRO A 68 0.70 -9.82 2.09
N MET A 69 1.19 -10.65 3.02
CA MET A 69 0.90 -12.08 3.03
C MET A 69 -0.53 -12.36 3.53
N PRO A 70 -1.36 -13.08 2.76
CA PRO A 70 -2.67 -13.54 3.23
C PRO A 70 -2.54 -14.52 4.41
N LEU A 71 -3.45 -14.42 5.39
CA LEU A 71 -3.46 -15.30 6.57
C LEU A 71 -4.31 -16.58 6.39
N GLY A 72 -4.91 -16.78 5.21
CA GLY A 72 -5.68 -17.96 4.87
C GLY A 72 -6.24 -17.89 3.44
N ASP A 73 -7.02 -18.89 3.05
CA ASP A 73 -7.51 -19.05 1.67
C ASP A 73 -8.47 -17.95 1.20
N HIS A 74 -9.11 -17.26 2.15
CA HIS A 74 -10.03 -16.17 1.86
C HIS A 74 -9.51 -14.84 2.44
N PRO A 75 -9.52 -13.72 1.69
CA PRO A 75 -9.02 -12.43 2.17
C PRO A 75 -9.66 -11.92 3.48
N ALA A 76 -10.86 -12.40 3.80
CA ALA A 76 -11.53 -12.12 5.07
C ALA A 76 -10.75 -12.61 6.32
N ALA A 77 -9.83 -13.57 6.16
CA ALA A 77 -8.89 -13.98 7.20
C ALA A 77 -7.86 -12.87 7.55
N GLY A 78 -7.74 -11.85 6.70
CA GLY A 78 -6.81 -10.75 6.87
C GLY A 78 -5.44 -11.01 6.27
N PHE A 79 -4.57 -10.01 6.44
CA PHE A 79 -3.21 -10.00 5.91
C PHE A 79 -2.22 -9.67 7.03
N CYS A 80 -1.00 -10.18 6.90
CA CYS A 80 0.15 -9.65 7.60
C CYS A 80 1.04 -8.97 6.56
N LEU A 81 1.19 -7.65 6.69
CA LEU A 81 2.13 -6.87 5.91
C LEU A 81 3.51 -7.01 6.54
N PHE A 82 4.34 -7.83 5.91
CA PHE A 82 5.76 -7.94 6.25
C PHE A 82 6.48 -6.74 5.64
N ILE A 83 7.21 -6.01 6.45
CA ILE A 83 8.03 -4.87 6.05
C ILE A 83 9.48 -5.22 6.38
N HIS A 84 10.41 -4.87 5.49
CA HIS A 84 11.81 -5.16 5.69
C HIS A 84 12.31 -4.55 7.04
N PRO A 85 13.02 -5.32 7.91
CA PRO A 85 13.42 -4.87 9.25
C PRO A 85 14.26 -3.59 9.27
N TRP A 86 14.94 -3.28 8.17
CA TRP A 86 15.65 -2.01 7.96
C TRP A 86 14.81 -0.76 8.26
N PHE A 87 13.49 -0.84 8.04
CA PHE A 87 12.58 0.28 8.26
C PHE A 87 11.97 0.33 9.66
N GLU A 88 12.21 -0.67 10.52
CA GLU A 88 11.63 -0.72 11.88
C GLU A 88 12.02 0.50 12.72
N SER A 89 13.26 0.98 12.58
CA SER A 89 13.77 2.17 13.29
C SER A 89 13.42 3.50 12.58
N GLN A 90 12.64 3.46 11.51
CA GLN A 90 12.36 4.59 10.63
C GLN A 90 10.85 4.85 10.46
N PRO A 91 10.11 5.13 11.56
CA PRO A 91 8.66 5.27 11.50
C PRO A 91 8.16 6.35 10.53
N GLN A 92 8.97 7.37 10.26
CA GLN A 92 8.63 8.44 9.32
C GLN A 92 8.38 7.96 7.89
N VAL A 93 8.90 6.79 7.50
CA VAL A 93 8.71 6.24 6.13
C VAL A 93 7.56 5.24 6.04
N TRP A 94 7.01 4.79 7.17
CA TRP A 94 5.95 3.78 7.18
C TRP A 94 4.71 4.16 6.38
N PRO A 95 4.25 5.44 6.38
CA PRO A 95 3.11 5.83 5.54
C PRO A 95 3.34 5.54 4.05
N LEU A 96 4.56 5.75 3.54
CA LEU A 96 4.93 5.46 2.15
C LEU A 96 4.87 3.95 1.89
N LEU A 97 5.55 3.15 2.73
CA LEU A 97 5.63 1.71 2.54
C LEU A 97 4.25 1.05 2.63
N ILE A 98 3.46 1.41 3.64
CA ILE A 98 2.15 0.80 3.90
C ILE A 98 1.13 1.22 2.83
N ALA A 99 1.09 2.50 2.45
CA ALA A 99 0.10 2.98 1.50
C ALA A 99 0.24 2.35 0.11
N TYR A 100 1.48 1.97 -0.29
CA TYR A 100 1.75 1.26 -1.54
C TYR A 100 1.00 -0.09 -1.63
N HIS A 101 0.82 -0.79 -0.50
CA HIS A 101 0.19 -2.12 -0.51
C HIS A 101 -1.32 -2.10 -0.30
N ILE A 102 -1.93 -0.96 0.07
CA ILE A 102 -3.37 -0.89 0.32
C ILE A 102 -4.20 -1.29 -0.91
N PRO A 103 -3.88 -0.86 -2.15
CA PRO A 103 -4.62 -1.32 -3.33
C PRO A 103 -4.56 -2.83 -3.55
N THR A 104 -3.39 -3.45 -3.41
CA THR A 104 -3.24 -4.91 -3.49
C THR A 104 -4.09 -5.63 -2.44
N ILE A 105 -4.11 -5.11 -1.20
CA ILE A 105 -4.96 -5.66 -0.13
C ILE A 105 -6.44 -5.52 -0.48
N ASN A 106 -6.87 -4.38 -1.01
CA ASN A 106 -8.29 -4.08 -1.24
C ASN A 106 -8.88 -4.77 -2.47
N TYR A 107 -8.07 -4.91 -3.51
CA TYR A 107 -8.52 -5.29 -4.84
C TYR A 107 -7.85 -6.58 -5.35
N GLY A 108 -6.76 -7.04 -4.74
CA GLY A 108 -5.99 -8.19 -5.19
C GLY A 108 -5.25 -7.92 -6.50
N ASP A 109 -5.05 -8.97 -7.31
CA ASP A 109 -4.22 -8.95 -8.53
C ASP A 109 -4.73 -8.02 -9.64
N ILE A 110 -5.94 -7.47 -9.52
CA ILE A 110 -6.43 -6.46 -10.47
C ILE A 110 -5.79 -5.09 -10.24
N ALA A 111 -5.25 -4.82 -9.05
CA ALA A 111 -4.51 -3.61 -8.75
C ALA A 111 -3.13 -3.69 -9.40
N SER A 112 -2.80 -2.68 -10.19
CA SER A 112 -1.48 -2.52 -10.78
C SER A 112 -0.56 -1.66 -9.90
N HIS A 113 0.74 -1.65 -10.21
CA HIS A 113 1.69 -0.74 -9.56
C HIS A 113 1.28 0.74 -9.73
N GLN A 114 0.67 1.11 -10.86
CA GLN A 114 0.17 2.47 -11.09
C GLN A 114 -0.98 2.82 -10.13
N ASP A 115 -1.81 1.85 -9.75
CA ASP A 115 -2.88 2.04 -8.77
C ASP A 115 -2.29 2.18 -7.35
N ALA A 116 -1.24 1.42 -7.03
CA ALA A 116 -0.47 1.55 -5.79
C ALA A 116 0.17 2.93 -5.64
N GLU A 117 0.89 3.38 -6.67
CA GLU A 117 1.52 4.70 -6.74
C GLU A 117 0.48 5.83 -6.60
N LEU A 118 -0.62 5.75 -7.37
CA LEU A 118 -1.69 6.74 -7.32
C LEU A 118 -2.34 6.80 -5.94
N TYR A 119 -2.68 5.65 -5.37
CA TYR A 119 -3.31 5.59 -4.06
C TYR A 119 -2.42 6.22 -2.98
N GLY A 120 -1.16 5.81 -2.93
CA GLY A 120 -0.21 6.30 -1.94
C GLY A 120 0.06 7.79 -2.09
N ALA A 121 0.26 8.27 -3.32
CA ALA A 121 0.43 9.68 -3.61
C ALA A 121 -0.79 10.50 -3.17
N THR A 122 -2.00 10.09 -3.57
CA THR A 122 -3.23 10.78 -3.19
C THR A 122 -3.46 10.75 -1.69
N LEU A 123 -3.20 9.63 -1.02
CA LEU A 123 -3.39 9.49 0.42
C LEU A 123 -2.45 10.43 1.20
N LEU A 124 -1.17 10.50 0.81
CA LEU A 124 -0.16 11.29 1.48
C LEU A 124 -0.09 12.75 0.99
N GLY A 125 -0.86 13.10 -0.05
CA GLY A 125 -0.94 14.45 -0.58
C GLY A 125 0.29 14.83 -1.40
N MET A 126 0.86 13.85 -2.09
CA MET A 126 1.99 13.98 -2.99
C MET A 126 1.51 13.87 -4.43
N SER A 127 2.34 14.31 -5.38
CA SER A 127 2.18 13.88 -6.77
C SER A 127 2.62 12.41 -6.95
N PRO A 128 2.10 11.70 -7.97
CA PRO A 128 2.54 10.33 -8.28
C PRO A 128 4.05 10.21 -8.50
N ASP A 129 4.66 11.19 -9.17
CA ASP A 129 6.10 11.18 -9.46
C ASP A 129 6.94 11.33 -8.18
N GLU A 130 6.54 12.23 -7.26
CA GLU A 130 7.21 12.40 -5.96
C GLU A 130 7.09 11.12 -5.11
N TYR A 131 5.91 10.49 -5.13
CA TYR A 131 5.67 9.27 -4.36
C TYR A 131 6.48 8.09 -4.91
N TYR A 132 6.47 7.91 -6.24
CA TYR A 132 7.27 6.88 -6.92
C TYR A 132 8.76 7.06 -6.60
N GLN A 133 9.27 8.28 -6.73
CA GLN A 133 10.68 8.58 -6.44
C GLN A 133 11.03 8.28 -4.98
N ALA A 134 10.17 8.65 -4.03
CA ALA A 134 10.38 8.32 -2.62
C ALA A 134 10.41 6.81 -2.36
N ILE A 135 9.54 6.02 -3.02
CA ILE A 135 9.58 4.56 -2.91
C ILE A 135 10.88 4.00 -3.50
N CYS A 136 11.31 4.46 -4.68
CA CYS A 136 12.58 4.03 -5.27
C CYS A 136 13.77 4.31 -4.34
N GLU A 137 13.83 5.51 -3.75
CA GLU A 137 14.90 5.87 -2.81
C GLU A 137 14.91 4.98 -1.56
N LEU A 138 13.73 4.59 -1.06
CA LEU A 138 13.63 3.66 0.07
C LEU A 138 14.12 2.26 -0.32
N VAL A 139 13.73 1.76 -1.49
CA VAL A 139 14.18 0.45 -1.99
C VAL A 139 15.70 0.45 -2.23
N ASP A 140 16.24 1.50 -2.85
CA ASP A 140 17.68 1.65 -3.09
C ASP A 140 18.49 1.80 -1.79
N SER A 141 17.83 2.20 -0.68
CA SER A 141 18.45 2.28 0.64
C SER A 141 18.57 0.94 1.36
N LEU A 142 17.93 -0.12 0.85
CA LEU A 142 17.98 -1.44 1.46
C LEU A 142 19.42 -1.98 1.44
N PRO A 143 19.87 -2.60 2.54
CA PRO A 143 21.15 -3.30 2.52
C PRO A 143 21.09 -4.43 1.47
N ALA A 144 22.20 -4.65 0.78
CA ALA A 144 22.30 -5.81 -0.11
C ALA A 144 21.96 -7.09 0.66
N ALA A 145 21.14 -7.95 0.05
CA ALA A 145 20.76 -9.23 0.65
C ALA A 145 22.03 -9.96 1.11
N SER A 146 22.13 -10.21 2.42
CA SER A 146 23.23 -11.00 2.97
C SER A 146 22.99 -12.44 2.55
N ALA A 147 23.90 -12.98 1.74
CA ALA A 147 23.85 -14.34 1.20
C ALA A 147 23.89 -15.43 2.28
#